data_AF-A0A507QNY4-F1
#
_entry.id   AF-A0A507QNY4-F1
#
_cell.length_a   1.000
_cell.length_b   1.000
_cell.length_c   1.000
_cell.angle_alpha   90.00
_cell.angle_beta   90.00
_cell.angle_gamma   90.00
#
_symmetry.space_group_name_H-M   'P 1'
#
loop_
_entity.id
_entity.type
_entity.pdbx_description
1 polymer ?
#
loop_
_entity_poly.entity_id
_entity_poly.type
_entity_poly.pdbx_seq_one_letter_code
_entity_poly.pdbx_strand_id
1 'polypeptide(L)'
;MAASASPFRISPQDEAALKRNDAFRAVREHLRRRELGTTAPSFCLVHRHTYSHDEQTTFRLHRDIIHTLLLPLFLLHRQASQVASSVLPCRPGRRVESERVFRGDARSAFAWLHSILSEERDWYVTEQCAACIVLHVLHSEPTIRLMAVACLLAGALDESASPCRLAGFDFWLEAVETAVREDPFWGDEFWPDIEYRARGLVDGVKQLVLQCVQLRTTADGKALPSRCSTPHCTVTPPASSYTRRKHVRRMER
;
A
#
# COMPACT_ATOMS: atom_id res chain seq x y z
N MET A 1 -10.26 0.65 32.00
CA MET A 1 -10.43 -0.67 31.39
C MET A 1 -9.09 -1.37 31.47
N ALA A 2 -9.02 -2.56 32.06
CA ALA A 2 -7.78 -3.31 32.16
C ALA A 2 -7.30 -3.61 30.73
N ALA A 3 -6.09 -3.15 30.38
CA ALA A 3 -5.49 -3.47 29.10
C ALA A 3 -5.19 -4.97 29.10
N SER A 4 -6.06 -5.75 28.47
CA SER A 4 -5.80 -7.16 28.22
C SER A 4 -4.60 -7.28 27.27
N ALA A 5 -4.00 -8.46 27.27
CA ALA A 5 -3.03 -8.87 26.26
C ALA A 5 -3.54 -8.59 24.82
N SER A 6 -2.67 -8.81 23.82
CA SER A 6 -3.05 -8.62 22.42
C SER A 6 -4.40 -9.26 22.07
N PRO A 7 -5.28 -8.58 21.31
CA PRO A 7 -6.64 -9.06 21.04
C PRO A 7 -6.67 -10.28 20.11
N PHE A 8 -5.58 -10.54 19.38
CA PHE A 8 -5.48 -11.66 18.46
C PHE A 8 -5.02 -12.91 19.20
N ARG A 9 -5.71 -14.03 18.97
CA ARG A 9 -5.36 -15.33 19.54
C ARG A 9 -4.81 -16.21 18.43
N ILE A 10 -3.64 -16.80 18.66
CA ILE A 10 -2.99 -17.72 17.71
C ILE A 10 -2.79 -19.07 18.42
N SER A 11 -3.07 -20.18 17.73
CA SER A 11 -2.82 -21.50 18.29
C SER A 11 -1.30 -21.81 18.31
N PRO A 12 -0.82 -22.67 19.22
CA PRO A 12 0.58 -23.12 19.19
C PRO A 12 0.98 -23.80 17.87
N GLN A 13 0.01 -24.42 17.17
CA GLN A 13 0.23 -25.07 15.88
C GLN A 13 0.51 -24.03 14.79
N ASP A 14 -0.25 -22.93 14.76
CA ASP A 14 -0.05 -21.84 13.80
C ASP A 14 1.26 -21.10 14.06
N GLU A 15 1.62 -20.89 15.34
CA GLU A 15 2.93 -20.33 15.68
C GLU A 15 4.08 -21.24 15.18
N ALA A 16 3.93 -22.56 15.29
CA ALA A 16 4.89 -23.51 14.74
C ALA A 16 4.91 -23.52 13.19
N ALA A 17 3.78 -23.27 12.54
CA ALA A 17 3.70 -23.10 11.09
C ALA A 17 4.42 -21.83 10.64
N LEU A 18 4.20 -20.70 11.31
CA LEU A 18 4.91 -19.44 11.07
C LEU A 18 6.42 -19.58 11.19
N LYS A 19 6.91 -20.31 12.21
CA LYS A 19 8.34 -20.59 12.39
C LYS A 19 8.97 -21.35 11.22
N ARG A 20 8.17 -22.03 10.40
CA ARG A 20 8.63 -22.74 9.18
C ARG A 20 8.42 -21.94 7.90
N ASN A 21 7.71 -20.81 7.94
CA ASN A 21 7.45 -19.98 6.78
C ASN A 21 8.63 -19.02 6.51
N ASP A 22 9.29 -19.18 5.36
CA ASP A 22 10.50 -18.41 5.04
C ASP A 22 10.23 -16.91 4.82
N ALA A 23 9.10 -16.56 4.21
CA ALA A 23 8.72 -15.15 4.02
C ALA A 23 8.51 -14.46 5.37
N PHE A 24 7.79 -15.10 6.28
CA PHE A 24 7.59 -14.63 7.64
C PHE A 24 8.91 -14.48 8.40
N ARG A 25 9.79 -15.50 8.33
CA ARG A 25 11.11 -15.45 8.97
C ARG A 25 11.97 -14.30 8.44
N ALA A 26 11.94 -14.05 7.13
CA ALA A 26 12.69 -12.96 6.51
C ALA A 26 12.20 -11.58 6.99
N VAL A 27 10.88 -11.38 7.08
CA VAL A 27 10.28 -10.15 7.62
C VAL A 27 10.63 -9.98 9.09
N ARG A 28 10.47 -11.03 9.90
CA ARG A 28 10.81 -11.02 11.34
C ARG A 28 12.27 -10.65 11.59
N GLU A 29 13.21 -11.21 10.83
CA GLU A 29 14.63 -10.87 10.96
C GLU A 29 14.92 -9.44 10.50
N HIS A 30 14.24 -8.95 9.46
CA HIS A 30 14.36 -7.54 9.05
C HIS A 30 13.88 -6.58 10.15
N LEU A 31 12.72 -6.85 10.76
CA LEU A 31 12.17 -6.02 11.83
C LEU A 31 13.04 -6.06 13.08
N ARG A 32 13.53 -7.24 13.47
CA ARG A 32 14.49 -7.39 14.57
C ARG A 32 15.75 -6.56 14.36
N ARG A 33 16.33 -6.58 13.14
CA ARG A 33 17.51 -5.76 12.82
C ARG A 33 17.21 -4.27 12.89
N ARG A 34 16.02 -3.84 12.46
CA ARG A 34 15.59 -2.44 12.61
C ARG A 34 15.50 -2.04 14.08
N GLU A 35 14.92 -2.88 14.93
CA GLU A 35 14.85 -2.62 16.37
C GLU A 35 16.24 -2.52 17.00
N LEU A 36 17.16 -3.44 16.69
CA LEU A 36 18.52 -3.45 17.24
C LEU A 36 19.39 -2.30 16.72
N GLY A 37 19.16 -1.85 15.48
CA GLY A 37 19.91 -0.76 14.84
C GLY A 37 19.43 0.64 15.23
N THR A 38 18.35 0.75 16.00
CA THR A 38 17.78 2.05 16.42
C THR A 38 18.08 2.29 17.90
N THR A 39 18.44 3.52 18.27
CA THR A 39 18.61 3.91 19.69
C THR A 39 17.27 4.11 20.41
N ALA A 40 16.17 4.13 19.66
CA ALA A 40 14.82 4.28 20.18
C ALA A 40 14.28 2.92 20.70
N PRO A 41 13.50 2.93 21.80
CA PRO A 41 12.93 1.71 22.36
C PRO A 41 11.89 1.09 21.41
N SER A 42 11.85 -0.26 21.35
CA SER A 42 10.86 -1.03 20.55
C SER A 42 9.42 -0.91 21.06
N PHE A 43 9.21 -0.30 22.22
CA PHE A 43 7.90 0.03 22.78
C PHE A 43 7.89 1.49 23.21
N CYS A 44 6.75 2.17 23.00
CA CYS A 44 6.57 3.52 23.51
C CYS A 44 6.52 3.53 25.04
N LEU A 45 6.68 4.70 25.65
CA LEU A 45 6.71 4.85 27.12
C LEU A 45 5.45 4.29 27.80
N VAL A 46 4.30 4.39 27.13
CA VAL A 46 3.04 3.83 27.63
C VAL A 46 3.14 2.31 27.67
N HIS A 47 3.28 1.66 26.51
CA HIS A 47 3.19 0.21 26.41
C HIS A 47 4.39 -0.55 26.99
N ARG A 48 5.55 0.10 27.14
CA ARG A 48 6.73 -0.51 27.77
C ARG A 48 6.49 -0.91 29.22
N HIS A 49 5.70 -0.12 29.94
CA HIS A 49 5.45 -0.32 31.37
C HIS A 49 4.09 -0.98 31.65
N THR A 50 3.17 -0.92 30.69
CA THR A 50 1.85 -1.59 30.79
C THR A 50 1.96 -3.10 30.67
N TYR A 51 2.80 -3.61 29.76
CA TYR A 51 2.84 -5.02 29.42
C TYR A 51 4.07 -5.73 29.99
N SER A 52 3.86 -6.95 30.47
CA SER A 52 4.92 -7.88 30.86
C SER A 52 5.82 -8.24 29.67
N HIS A 53 6.98 -8.83 29.94
CA HIS A 53 7.91 -9.25 28.90
C HIS A 53 7.30 -10.28 27.93
N ASP A 54 6.47 -11.18 28.45
CA ASP A 54 5.80 -12.21 27.65
C ASP A 54 4.73 -11.60 26.74
N GLU A 55 3.91 -10.69 27.26
CA GLU A 55 2.95 -9.94 26.44
C GLU A 55 3.64 -9.09 25.37
N GLN A 56 4.76 -8.43 25.69
CA GLN A 56 5.55 -7.71 24.70
C GLN A 56 6.09 -8.65 23.60
N THR A 57 6.42 -9.89 23.94
CA THR A 57 6.85 -10.90 22.97
C THR A 57 5.69 -11.30 22.05
N THR A 58 4.48 -11.46 22.59
CA THR A 58 3.25 -11.68 21.81
C THR A 58 2.96 -10.50 20.88
N PHE A 59 3.06 -9.26 21.37
CA PHE A 59 2.88 -8.07 20.53
C PHE A 59 3.89 -8.01 19.38
N ARG A 60 5.17 -8.34 19.63
CA ARG A 60 6.19 -8.42 18.56
C ARG A 60 5.81 -9.48 17.52
N LEU A 61 5.39 -10.67 17.95
CA LEU A 61 4.94 -11.72 17.05
C LEU A 61 3.80 -11.23 16.15
N HIS A 62 2.76 -10.62 16.73
CA HIS A 62 1.60 -10.13 15.98
C HIS A 62 1.96 -8.98 15.04
N ARG A 63 2.82 -8.06 15.47
CA ARG A 63 3.37 -7.01 14.60
C ARG A 63 4.08 -7.63 13.39
N ASP A 64 4.91 -8.64 13.60
CA ASP A 64 5.65 -9.29 12.52
C ASP A 64 4.69 -9.97 11.52
N ILE A 65 3.57 -10.54 11.99
CA ILE A 65 2.51 -11.12 11.14
C ILE A 65 1.84 -10.03 10.31
N ILE A 66 1.44 -8.93 10.95
CA ILE A 66 0.84 -7.75 10.31
C ILE A 66 1.76 -7.22 9.20
N HIS A 67 3.05 -7.04 9.48
CA HIS A 67 4.03 -6.64 8.46
C HIS A 67 4.16 -7.63 7.31
N THR A 68 4.13 -8.92 7.62
CA THR A 68 4.24 -9.96 6.61
C THR A 68 3.04 -9.92 5.66
N LEU A 69 1.83 -9.76 6.21
CA LEU A 69 0.58 -9.71 5.44
C LEU A 69 0.42 -8.42 4.63
N LEU A 70 0.82 -7.27 5.18
CA LEU A 70 0.64 -6.00 4.49
C LEU A 70 1.71 -5.75 3.42
N LEU A 71 2.91 -6.32 3.55
CA LEU A 71 4.00 -6.10 2.60
C LEU A 71 3.60 -6.35 1.12
N PRO A 72 2.93 -7.45 0.73
CA PRO A 72 2.43 -7.64 -0.63
C PRO A 72 1.52 -6.51 -1.12
N LEU A 73 0.62 -6.00 -0.27
CA LEU A 73 -0.28 -4.90 -0.64
C LEU A 73 0.50 -3.61 -0.91
N PHE A 74 1.51 -3.30 -0.11
CA PHE A 74 2.40 -2.16 -0.36
C PHE A 74 3.18 -2.31 -1.67
N LEU A 75 3.70 -3.51 -1.95
CA LEU A 75 4.42 -3.78 -3.19
C LEU A 75 3.51 -3.66 -4.41
N LEU A 76 2.29 -4.21 -4.33
CA LEU A 76 1.27 -4.12 -5.37
C LEU A 76 0.88 -2.66 -5.62
N HIS A 77 0.56 -1.89 -4.57
CA HIS A 77 0.22 -0.48 -4.68
C HIS A 77 1.34 0.34 -5.32
N ARG A 78 2.60 0.12 -4.90
CA ARG A 78 3.76 0.78 -5.49
C ARG A 78 3.88 0.44 -6.97
N GLN A 79 3.73 -0.83 -7.33
CA GLN A 79 3.79 -1.28 -8.72
C GLN A 79 2.66 -0.69 -9.58
N ALA A 80 1.43 -0.66 -9.07
CA ALA A 80 0.29 -0.06 -9.75
C ALA A 80 0.47 1.46 -9.93
N SER A 81 1.01 2.13 -8.90
CA SER A 81 1.33 3.57 -8.98
C SER A 81 2.39 3.86 -10.04
N GLN A 82 3.43 3.04 -10.15
CA GLN A 82 4.44 3.15 -11.20
C GLN A 82 3.84 2.94 -12.60
N VAL A 83 2.94 1.97 -12.77
CA VAL A 83 2.22 1.75 -14.03
C VAL A 83 1.35 2.94 -14.39
N ALA A 84 0.61 3.50 -13.42
CA ALA A 84 -0.20 4.67 -13.66
C ALA A 84 0.66 5.87 -14.11
N SER A 85 1.82 6.07 -13.46
CA SER A 85 2.77 7.12 -13.83
C SER A 85 3.43 6.92 -15.20
N SER A 86 3.64 5.68 -15.65
CA SER A 86 4.23 5.43 -16.97
C SER A 86 3.24 5.57 -18.12
N VAL A 87 1.95 5.32 -17.87
CA VAL A 87 0.89 5.40 -18.88
C VAL A 87 0.34 6.83 -19.03
N LEU A 88 0.28 7.59 -17.93
CA LEU A 88 -0.29 8.94 -17.97
C LEU A 88 0.73 9.95 -18.51
N PRO A 89 0.37 10.74 -19.54
CA PRO A 89 1.23 11.81 -20.01
C PRO A 89 1.36 12.91 -18.95
N CYS A 90 2.59 13.22 -18.54
CA CYS A 90 2.90 14.38 -17.72
C CYS A 90 2.63 15.66 -18.53
N ARG A 91 1.43 16.24 -18.39
CA ARG A 91 1.14 17.59 -18.92
C ARG A 91 1.36 18.63 -17.81
N PRO A 92 2.15 19.69 -18.06
CA PRO A 92 2.30 20.79 -17.11
C PRO A 92 0.93 21.35 -16.71
N GLY A 93 0.68 21.49 -15.41
CA GLY A 93 -0.55 22.11 -14.88
C GLY A 93 -1.78 21.19 -14.77
N ARG A 94 -1.72 19.91 -15.16
CA ARG A 94 -2.84 18.97 -15.00
C ARG A 94 -2.46 17.76 -14.15
N ARG A 95 -2.91 17.74 -12.89
CA ARG A 95 -2.88 16.52 -12.07
C ARG A 95 -3.88 15.53 -12.67
N VAL A 96 -3.40 14.50 -13.36
CA VAL A 96 -4.26 13.39 -13.75
C VAL A 96 -4.30 12.43 -12.57
N GLU A 97 -5.50 12.12 -12.09
CA GLU A 97 -5.68 11.14 -11.02
C GLU A 97 -5.21 9.78 -11.51
N SER A 98 -4.22 9.19 -10.83
CA SER A 98 -3.56 7.95 -11.22
C SER A 98 -4.54 6.79 -11.44
N GLU A 99 -5.65 6.78 -10.70
CA GLU A 99 -6.72 5.80 -10.80
C GLU A 99 -7.38 5.73 -12.18
N ARG A 100 -7.35 6.81 -12.97
CA ARG A 100 -8.02 6.89 -14.29
C ARG A 100 -7.43 5.96 -15.34
N VAL A 101 -6.24 5.42 -15.09
CA VAL A 101 -5.62 4.42 -15.94
C VAL A 101 -6.33 3.07 -15.84
N PHE A 102 -6.97 2.81 -14.70
CA PHE A 102 -7.68 1.58 -14.41
C PHE A 102 -9.18 1.72 -14.70
N ARG A 103 -9.86 0.58 -14.87
CA ARG A 103 -11.30 0.51 -15.17
C ARG A 103 -12.02 -0.46 -14.25
N GLY A 104 -13.33 -0.24 -14.04
CA GLY A 104 -14.17 -1.10 -13.22
C GLY A 104 -13.66 -1.21 -11.79
N ASP A 105 -13.74 -2.40 -11.21
CA ASP A 105 -13.37 -2.62 -9.81
C ASP A 105 -11.87 -2.42 -9.56
N ALA A 106 -11.02 -2.61 -10.57
CA ALA A 106 -9.60 -2.28 -10.48
C ALA A 106 -9.35 -0.81 -10.16
N ARG A 107 -10.17 0.11 -10.71
CA ARG A 107 -10.07 1.55 -10.41
C ARG A 107 -10.44 1.82 -8.96
N SER A 108 -11.56 1.27 -8.51
CA SER A 108 -12.04 1.41 -7.13
C SER A 108 -11.03 0.83 -6.13
N ALA A 109 -10.47 -0.35 -6.44
CA ALA A 109 -9.44 -0.99 -5.61
C ALA A 109 -8.15 -0.17 -5.56
N PHE A 110 -7.68 0.38 -6.69
CA PHE A 110 -6.51 1.26 -6.70
C PHE A 110 -6.76 2.52 -5.88
N ALA A 111 -7.90 3.18 -6.07
CA ALA A 111 -8.26 4.40 -5.33
C ALA A 111 -8.31 4.13 -3.82
N TRP A 112 -8.94 3.02 -3.42
CA TRP A 112 -9.02 2.61 -2.02
C TRP A 112 -7.64 2.30 -1.44
N LEU A 113 -6.83 1.46 -2.11
CA LEU A 113 -5.46 1.17 -1.68
C LEU A 113 -4.61 2.44 -1.60
N HIS A 114 -4.79 3.36 -2.54
CA HIS A 114 -4.05 4.62 -2.53
C HIS A 114 -4.45 5.52 -1.38
N SER A 115 -5.73 5.61 -1.03
CA SER A 115 -6.19 6.34 0.16
C SER A 115 -5.64 5.69 1.43
N ILE A 116 -5.97 4.42 1.70
CA ILE A 116 -5.62 3.79 2.97
C ILE A 116 -4.11 3.69 3.20
N LEU A 117 -3.31 3.35 2.18
CA LEU A 117 -1.85 3.22 2.34
C LEU A 117 -1.13 4.57 2.39
N SER A 118 -1.80 5.65 1.99
CA SER A 118 -1.27 7.01 2.15
C SER A 118 -1.63 7.59 3.51
N GLU A 119 -2.85 7.34 3.99
CA GLU A 119 -3.36 7.80 5.29
C GLU A 119 -2.73 7.02 6.45
N GLU A 120 -2.64 5.69 6.33
CA GLU A 120 -2.13 4.79 7.38
C GLU A 120 -0.63 4.49 7.24
N ARG A 121 0.07 5.29 6.44
CA ARG A 121 1.50 5.09 6.15
C ARG A 121 2.34 5.18 7.42
N ASP A 122 2.08 6.17 8.27
CA ASP A 122 2.92 6.44 9.42
C ASP A 122 2.76 5.34 10.47
N TRP A 123 1.53 4.86 10.68
CA TRP A 123 1.22 3.70 11.50
C TRP A 123 2.05 2.47 11.09
N TYR A 124 2.08 2.14 9.81
CA TYR A 124 2.77 0.94 9.34
C TYR A 124 4.29 1.10 9.22
N VAL A 125 4.77 2.25 8.74
CA VAL A 125 6.17 2.43 8.35
C VAL A 125 7.03 3.02 9.48
N THR A 126 6.45 3.97 10.21
CA THR A 126 7.19 4.85 11.13
C THR A 126 6.97 4.52 12.59
N GLU A 127 5.80 4.01 12.97
CA GLU A 127 5.61 3.51 14.32
C GLU A 127 6.49 2.29 14.57
N GLN A 128 7.16 2.29 15.73
CA GLN A 128 8.05 1.20 16.12
C GLN A 128 7.45 0.35 17.23
N CYS A 129 6.46 0.88 17.96
CA CYS A 129 5.85 0.17 19.07
C CYS A 129 4.96 -0.96 18.56
N ALA A 130 5.37 -2.20 18.84
CA ALA A 130 4.60 -3.36 18.42
C ALA A 130 3.15 -3.35 18.95
N ALA A 131 2.93 -2.86 20.17
CA ALA A 131 1.58 -2.74 20.71
C ALA A 131 0.74 -1.68 19.99
N CYS A 132 1.28 -0.51 19.66
CA CYS A 132 0.54 0.49 18.87
C CYS A 132 0.16 -0.10 17.50
N ILE A 133 1.10 -0.77 16.85
CA ILE A 133 0.85 -1.37 15.53
C ILE A 133 -0.30 -2.37 15.60
N VAL A 134 -0.23 -3.29 16.57
CA VAL A 134 -1.20 -4.37 16.73
C VAL A 134 -2.58 -3.84 17.12
N LEU A 135 -2.66 -2.92 18.07
CA LEU A 135 -3.94 -2.39 18.55
C LEU A 135 -4.65 -1.52 17.50
N HIS A 136 -3.89 -0.85 16.63
CA HIS A 136 -4.45 -0.01 15.57
C HIS A 136 -5.21 -0.78 14.50
N VAL A 137 -4.95 -2.10 14.37
CA VAL A 137 -5.72 -2.94 13.45
C VAL A 137 -7.23 -2.86 13.74
N LEU A 138 -7.61 -2.74 15.01
CA LEU A 138 -9.01 -2.59 15.44
C LEU A 138 -9.45 -1.13 15.62
N HIS A 139 -8.64 -0.16 15.20
CA HIS A 139 -8.93 1.26 15.43
C HIS A 139 -10.08 1.78 14.56
N SER A 140 -10.24 1.24 13.35
CA SER A 140 -11.23 1.71 12.39
C SER A 140 -11.65 0.60 11.43
N GLU A 141 -12.81 0.74 10.79
CA GLU A 141 -13.27 -0.21 9.78
C GLU A 141 -12.27 -0.36 8.63
N PRO A 142 -11.67 0.72 8.08
CA PRO A 142 -10.70 0.59 7.01
C PRO A 142 -9.45 -0.20 7.40
N THR A 143 -8.97 -0.08 8.65
CA THR A 143 -7.79 -0.84 9.12
C THR A 143 -8.10 -2.31 9.36
N ILE A 144 -9.30 -2.63 9.86
CA ILE A 144 -9.79 -4.02 9.98
C ILE A 144 -9.93 -4.63 8.58
N ARG A 145 -10.62 -3.93 7.67
CA ARG A 145 -10.82 -4.39 6.30
C ARG A 145 -9.51 -4.55 5.56
N LEU A 146 -8.54 -3.66 5.76
CA LEU A 146 -7.19 -3.81 5.20
C LEU A 146 -6.54 -5.12 5.66
N MET A 147 -6.69 -5.47 6.94
CA MET A 147 -6.16 -6.73 7.45
C MET A 147 -6.89 -7.94 6.86
N ALA A 148 -8.22 -7.91 6.78
CA ALA A 148 -9.00 -8.98 6.17
C ALA A 148 -8.63 -9.19 4.69
N VAL A 149 -8.49 -8.10 3.91
CA VAL A 149 -8.03 -8.14 2.51
C VAL A 149 -6.63 -8.76 2.39
N ALA A 150 -5.72 -8.38 3.29
CA ALA A 150 -4.35 -8.93 3.29
C ALA A 150 -4.34 -10.44 3.54
N CYS A 151 -5.16 -10.93 4.48
CA CYS A 151 -5.31 -12.36 4.75
C CYS A 151 -5.89 -13.10 3.55
N LEU A 152 -7.00 -12.60 3.00
CA LEU A 152 -7.68 -13.22 1.86
C LEU A 152 -6.80 -13.26 0.61
N LEU A 153 -5.95 -12.25 0.39
CA LEU A 153 -4.97 -12.24 -0.71
C LEU A 153 -3.79 -13.17 -0.46
N ALA A 154 -3.35 -13.33 0.79
CA ALA A 154 -2.28 -14.26 1.13
C ALA A 154 -2.64 -15.71 0.72
N GLY A 155 -3.92 -16.09 0.86
CA GLY A 155 -4.44 -17.36 0.35
C GLY A 155 -4.73 -17.37 -1.17
N ALA A 156 -5.17 -16.25 -1.76
CA ALA A 156 -5.62 -16.21 -3.15
C ALA A 156 -4.53 -16.02 -4.21
N LEU A 157 -3.35 -15.48 -3.86
CA LEU A 157 -2.23 -15.29 -4.79
C LEU A 157 -1.40 -16.58 -5.03
N ASP A 158 -1.84 -17.70 -4.46
CA ASP A 158 -1.22 -19.03 -4.58
C ASP A 158 -1.27 -19.58 -6.02
N GLU A 159 -2.28 -19.20 -6.81
CA GLU A 159 -2.54 -19.77 -8.14
C GLU A 159 -1.72 -19.14 -9.29
N SER A 160 -1.01 -18.02 -9.06
CA SER A 160 -0.30 -17.30 -10.12
C SER A 160 1.19 -17.06 -9.79
N ALA A 161 2.01 -18.09 -9.97
CA ALA A 161 3.43 -18.05 -10.36
C ALA A 161 4.36 -16.98 -9.74
N SER A 162 4.22 -16.62 -8.47
CA SER A 162 5.15 -15.71 -7.76
C SER A 162 5.94 -16.45 -6.66
N PRO A 163 7.27 -16.25 -6.53
CA PRO A 163 8.10 -16.95 -5.55
C PRO A 163 7.87 -16.51 -4.09
N CYS A 164 7.13 -15.42 -3.85
CA CYS A 164 6.83 -14.93 -2.50
C CYS A 164 5.49 -15.50 -2.00
N ARG A 165 5.52 -16.76 -1.55
CA ARG A 165 4.37 -17.47 -1.00
C ARG A 165 4.04 -16.97 0.41
N LEU A 166 2.78 -16.65 0.67
CA LEU A 166 2.23 -16.45 2.02
C LEU A 166 1.16 -17.50 2.36
N ALA A 167 1.30 -18.72 1.84
CA ALA A 167 0.44 -19.83 2.25
C ALA A 167 0.53 -20.05 3.77
N GLY A 168 -0.62 -20.34 4.40
CA GLY A 168 -0.70 -20.68 5.83
C GLY A 168 -0.93 -19.51 6.78
N PHE A 169 -1.63 -18.46 6.34
CA PHE A 169 -2.06 -17.33 7.20
C PHE A 169 -3.57 -17.28 7.43
N ASP A 170 -4.33 -18.32 7.01
CA ASP A 170 -5.79 -18.36 7.19
C ASP A 170 -6.20 -18.23 8.66
N PHE A 171 -5.40 -18.79 9.57
CA PHE A 171 -5.56 -18.64 11.02
C PHE A 171 -5.60 -17.18 11.48
N TRP A 172 -4.93 -16.27 10.76
CA TRP A 172 -4.91 -14.85 11.13
C TRP A 172 -6.22 -14.16 10.75
N LEU A 173 -6.90 -14.60 9.69
CA LEU A 173 -8.24 -14.10 9.38
C LEU A 173 -9.22 -14.48 10.50
N GLU A 174 -9.16 -15.73 10.97
CA GLU A 174 -9.98 -16.20 12.10
C GLU A 174 -9.64 -15.43 13.40
N ALA A 175 -8.37 -15.12 13.63
CA ALA A 175 -7.94 -14.32 14.77
C ALA A 175 -8.48 -12.88 14.68
N VAL A 176 -8.49 -12.27 13.49
CA VAL A 176 -9.07 -10.93 13.27
C VAL A 176 -10.58 -10.96 13.44
N GLU A 177 -11.27 -11.96 12.87
CA GLU A 177 -12.70 -12.16 13.05
C GLU A 177 -13.08 -12.25 14.53
N THR A 178 -12.42 -13.15 15.26
CA THR A 178 -12.65 -13.34 16.69
C THR A 178 -12.42 -12.03 17.46
N ALA A 179 -11.32 -11.33 17.14
CA ALA A 179 -10.99 -10.07 17.78
C ALA A 179 -12.04 -8.97 17.53
N VAL A 180 -12.61 -8.88 16.32
CA VAL A 180 -13.68 -7.93 15.99
C VAL A 180 -14.97 -8.30 16.73
N ARG A 181 -15.36 -9.59 16.70
CA ARG A 181 -16.60 -10.07 17.33
C ARG A 181 -16.58 -9.94 18.85
N GLU A 182 -15.42 -10.14 19.49
CA GLU A 182 -15.22 -10.00 20.93
C GLU A 182 -14.98 -8.54 21.38
N ASP A 183 -14.72 -7.62 20.45
CA ASP A 183 -14.42 -6.23 20.80
C ASP A 183 -15.69 -5.48 21.29
N PRO A 184 -15.62 -4.74 22.42
CA PRO A 184 -16.78 -4.04 22.97
C PRO A 184 -17.36 -2.92 22.09
N PHE A 185 -16.57 -2.33 21.20
CA PHE A 185 -17.00 -1.28 20.29
C PHE A 185 -17.53 -1.85 18.97
N TRP A 186 -16.85 -2.85 18.39
CA TRP A 186 -17.29 -3.49 17.15
C TRP A 186 -18.39 -4.53 17.41
N GLY A 187 -18.07 -5.63 18.08
CA GLY A 187 -19.02 -6.70 18.35
C GLY A 187 -19.38 -7.56 17.14
N ASP A 188 -20.22 -8.57 17.39
CA ASP A 188 -20.48 -9.68 16.47
C ASP A 188 -21.08 -9.25 15.12
N GLU A 189 -21.94 -8.24 15.14
CA GLU A 189 -22.75 -7.79 13.98
C GLU A 189 -21.92 -7.09 12.89
N PHE A 190 -20.71 -6.61 13.20
CA PHE A 190 -19.91 -5.81 12.26
C PHE A 190 -19.08 -6.68 11.31
N TRP A 191 -18.65 -7.87 11.75
CA TRP A 191 -17.77 -8.71 10.95
C TRP A 191 -18.37 -9.09 9.58
N PRO A 192 -19.65 -9.49 9.45
CA PRO A 192 -20.21 -9.88 8.15
C PRO A 192 -20.13 -8.80 7.06
N ASP A 193 -20.40 -7.53 7.40
CA ASP A 193 -20.29 -6.41 6.44
C ASP A 193 -18.82 -6.12 6.09
N ILE A 194 -17.93 -6.14 7.08
CA ILE A 194 -16.48 -5.95 6.87
C ILE A 194 -15.93 -7.05 5.95
N GLU A 195 -16.26 -8.31 6.23
CA GLU A 195 -15.82 -9.46 5.44
C GLU A 195 -16.36 -9.40 4.01
N TYR A 196 -17.64 -9.07 3.83
CA TYR A 196 -18.25 -8.90 2.51
C TYR A 196 -17.51 -7.83 1.69
N ARG A 197 -17.24 -6.67 2.29
CA ARG A 197 -16.49 -5.58 1.64
C ARG A 197 -15.04 -5.96 1.36
N ALA A 198 -14.41 -6.72 2.25
CA ALA A 198 -13.06 -7.22 2.06
C ALA A 198 -12.99 -8.17 0.85
N ARG A 199 -13.93 -9.11 0.72
CA ARG A 199 -14.03 -10.03 -0.42
C ARG A 199 -14.23 -9.30 -1.74
N GLY A 200 -15.15 -8.34 -1.80
CA GLY A 200 -15.35 -7.53 -3.01
C GLY A 200 -14.09 -6.74 -3.41
N LEU A 201 -13.37 -6.21 -2.42
CA LEU A 201 -12.11 -5.51 -2.66
C LEU A 201 -10.99 -6.45 -3.14
N VAL A 202 -10.91 -7.68 -2.62
CA VAL A 202 -9.96 -8.71 -3.08
C VAL A 202 -10.13 -8.95 -4.59
N ASP A 203 -11.36 -9.06 -5.08
CA ASP A 203 -11.64 -9.23 -6.51
C ASP A 203 -11.21 -8.00 -7.33
N GLY A 204 -11.48 -6.79 -6.82
CA GLY A 204 -10.97 -5.55 -7.42
C GLY A 204 -9.44 -5.50 -7.46
N VAL A 205 -8.75 -5.96 -6.41
CA VAL A 205 -7.27 -6.04 -6.37
C VAL A 205 -6.74 -7.05 -7.38
N LYS A 206 -7.38 -8.22 -7.54
CA LYS A 206 -7.01 -9.19 -8.59
C LYS A 206 -7.16 -8.58 -9.99
N GLN A 207 -8.26 -7.87 -10.26
CA GLN A 207 -8.45 -7.15 -11.52
C GLN A 207 -7.38 -6.07 -11.73
N LEU A 208 -6.99 -5.36 -10.66
CA LEU A 208 -5.92 -4.36 -10.69
C LEU A 208 -4.58 -4.95 -11.09
N VAL A 209 -4.21 -6.12 -10.54
CA VAL A 209 -2.99 -6.84 -10.93
C VAL A 209 -3.01 -7.18 -12.42
N LEU A 210 -4.12 -7.72 -12.92
CA LEU A 210 -4.28 -8.06 -14.34
C LEU A 210 -4.13 -6.83 -15.24
N GLN A 211 -4.78 -5.72 -14.90
CA GLN A 211 -4.66 -4.48 -15.67
C GLN A 211 -3.24 -3.91 -15.62
N CYS A 212 -2.53 -4.01 -14.48
CA CYS A 212 -1.13 -3.61 -14.38
C CYS A 212 -0.23 -4.37 -15.36
N VAL A 213 -0.44 -5.67 -15.52
CA VAL A 213 0.29 -6.50 -16.50
C VAL A 213 -0.02 -6.06 -17.92
N GLN A 214 -1.31 -5.89 -18.26
CA GLN A 214 -1.76 -5.47 -19.60
C GLN A 214 -1.23 -4.09 -20.02
N LEU A 215 -1.17 -3.15 -19.07
CA LEU A 215 -0.69 -1.79 -19.32
C LEU A 215 0.82 -1.76 -19.54
N ARG A 216 1.59 -2.58 -18.82
CA ARG A 216 3.04 -2.72 -19.02
C ARG A 216 3.37 -3.27 -20.40
N THR A 217 2.72 -4.36 -20.82
CA THR A 217 2.95 -4.94 -22.15
C THR A 217 2.61 -3.97 -23.28
N THR A 218 1.55 -3.17 -23.11
CA THR A 218 1.17 -2.13 -24.09
C THR A 218 2.16 -0.97 -24.13
N ALA A 219 2.73 -0.59 -22.98
CA ALA A 219 3.75 0.47 -22.91
C ALA A 219 5.07 0.01 -23.54
N ASP A 220 5.51 -1.22 -23.26
CA ASP A 220 6.75 -1.79 -23.80
C ASP A 220 6.66 -1.99 -25.33
N GLY A 221 5.50 -2.40 -25.84
CA GLY A 221 5.26 -2.53 -27.29
C GLY A 221 5.27 -1.21 -28.07
N LYS A 222 5.07 -0.06 -27.40
CA LYS A 222 5.17 1.27 -28.01
C LYS A 222 6.60 1.83 -28.05
N ALA A 223 7.58 1.14 -27.46
CA ALA A 223 8.98 1.56 -27.43
C ALA A 223 9.80 1.13 -28.67
N LEU A 224 9.16 0.77 -29.79
CA LEU A 224 9.86 0.60 -31.07
C LEU A 224 10.13 2.00 -31.68
N PRO A 225 11.36 2.33 -32.11
CA PRO A 225 11.71 3.69 -32.49
C PRO A 225 10.89 4.12 -33.71
N SER A 226 9.94 5.04 -33.48
CA SER A 226 9.47 5.93 -34.53
C SER A 226 10.68 6.73 -34.99
N ARG A 227 11.35 6.23 -36.04
CA ARG A 227 12.33 6.98 -36.83
C ARG A 227 11.66 8.29 -37.21
N CYS A 228 12.02 9.34 -36.50
CA CYS A 228 11.75 10.70 -36.93
C CYS A 228 12.64 10.92 -38.15
N SER A 229 12.17 10.48 -39.31
CA SER A 229 12.75 10.83 -40.60
C SER A 229 12.47 12.31 -40.80
N THR A 230 13.43 13.15 -40.42
CA THR A 230 13.48 14.55 -40.82
C THR A 230 13.70 14.62 -42.34
N PRO A 231 12.82 15.25 -43.13
CA PRO A 231 13.21 15.74 -44.43
C PRO A 231 14.04 17.02 -44.23
N HIS A 232 15.19 17.05 -44.88
CA HIS A 232 16.02 18.23 -45.08
C HIS A 232 15.19 19.45 -45.51
N CYS A 233 15.35 20.58 -44.82
CA CYS A 233 15.12 21.90 -45.39
C CYS A 233 16.40 22.72 -45.28
N THR A 234 17.03 22.90 -46.44
CA THR A 234 18.18 23.77 -46.68
C THR A 234 17.69 25.22 -46.83
N VAL A 235 18.23 26.12 -46.00
CA VAL A 235 18.70 27.52 -46.22
C VAL A 235 17.86 28.41 -47.17
N THR A 236 17.42 29.65 -46.82
CA THR A 236 18.19 30.91 -46.68
C THR A 236 17.37 32.04 -46.00
N PRO A 237 17.98 33.12 -45.45
CA PRO A 237 17.27 34.26 -44.85
C PRO A 237 17.13 35.47 -45.81
N PRO A 238 16.28 36.47 -45.49
CA PRO A 238 16.60 37.83 -45.88
C PRO A 238 16.47 38.90 -44.78
N ALA A 239 17.52 39.72 -44.79
CA ALA A 239 17.74 41.10 -44.38
C ALA A 239 16.61 41.97 -43.78
N SER A 240 17.03 42.65 -42.71
CA SER A 240 16.58 43.92 -42.15
C SER A 240 16.23 44.99 -43.19
N SER A 241 15.15 45.75 -42.93
CA SER A 241 15.11 47.17 -43.30
C SER A 241 14.46 48.03 -42.21
N TYR A 242 15.27 48.96 -41.71
CA TYR A 242 14.90 50.17 -40.98
C TYR A 242 13.81 50.95 -41.73
N THR A 243 12.83 51.49 -41.02
CA THR A 243 12.32 52.84 -41.32
C THR A 243 11.84 53.54 -40.04
N ARG A 244 12.27 54.79 -39.92
CA ARG A 244 12.09 55.73 -38.81
C ARG A 244 11.52 57.00 -39.42
N ARG A 245 10.45 57.57 -38.85
CA ARG A 245 10.05 59.01 -38.87
C ARG A 245 8.85 59.17 -37.90
N LYS A 246 8.97 59.86 -36.74
CA LYS A 246 8.86 61.33 -36.48
C LYS A 246 7.53 61.91 -37.02
N HIS A 247 6.71 62.74 -36.38
CA HIS A 247 6.67 63.60 -35.17
C HIS A 247 5.15 63.88 -34.87
N VAL A 248 4.65 64.40 -33.73
CA VAL A 248 4.57 65.83 -33.34
C VAL A 248 3.73 65.99 -32.03
N ARG A 249 4.23 66.82 -31.08
CA ARG A 249 3.63 67.68 -30.00
C ARG A 249 2.55 67.13 -29.04
N ARG A 250 2.64 67.26 -27.69
CA ARG A 250 2.86 68.38 -26.71
C ARG A 250 1.62 69.27 -26.47
N MET A 251 1.01 69.14 -25.28
CA MET A 251 0.55 70.19 -24.31
C MET A 251 -0.36 69.50 -23.27
N GLU A 252 0.05 69.39 -22.00
CA GLU A 252 -0.26 70.31 -20.88
C GLU A 252 -1.77 70.45 -20.57
N ARG A 253 -2.20 69.79 -19.49
CA ARG A 253 -2.77 70.37 -18.26
C ARG A 253 -2.80 69.33 -17.16
#